data_AF-A0A4S4E1V2-F1
#
_entry.id   AF-A0A4S4E1V2-F1
#
_cell.length_a   1.000
_cell.length_b   1.000
_cell.length_c   1.000
_cell.angle_alpha   90.00
_cell.angle_beta   90.00
_cell.angle_gamma   90.00
#
_symmetry.space_group_name_H-M   'P 1'
#
loop_
_entity.id
_entity.type
_entity.pdbx_description
1 polymer ?
#
loop_
_entity_poly.entity_id
_entity_poly.type
_entity_poly.pdbx_seq_one_letter_code
_entity_poly.pdbx_strand_id
1 'polypeptide(L)'
;MQMMVMMSCRFFAVISIAVFLSVAAAGDSSNDIPNECVYTLYVQTGSGIKSGTDSTISMTLGDSSGRSVWIPNLELWGLMGRNHDYFEMGDLDIFSGRGPCIGGPLCHLNLTSDGSGAHHGWFCEYIEVTSTGPHKECSQTIFYVDRWLATDAPPFDLTVVLDGCLKDDGPRKHGETGAFVVGKQQQQPIGSASE
;
A
#
# COMPACT_ATOMS: atom_id res chain seq x y z
N MET A 1 3.65 -89.55 6.47
CA MET A 1 2.24 -89.30 6.87
C MET A 1 2.06 -87.79 6.91
N GLN A 2 1.88 -87.03 5.82
CA GLN A 2 1.25 -87.24 4.51
C GLN A 2 -0.20 -87.75 4.60
N MET A 3 -1.11 -86.80 4.69
CA MET A 3 -2.53 -86.80 4.28
C MET A 3 -3.06 -85.44 4.74
N MET A 4 -3.84 -84.64 4.01
CA MET A 4 -4.56 -84.84 2.77
C MET A 4 -4.96 -83.43 2.27
N VAL A 5 -5.13 -83.35 0.96
CA VAL A 5 -5.30 -82.15 0.14
C VAL A 5 -6.79 -81.75 0.06
N MET A 6 -7.04 -80.45 -0.13
CA MET A 6 -8.23 -79.79 -0.73
C MET A 6 -9.62 -80.14 -0.18
N MET A 7 -10.43 -79.11 0.10
CA MET A 7 -11.42 -78.61 -0.87
C MET A 7 -12.19 -77.41 -0.30
N SER A 8 -12.20 -76.34 -1.10
CA SER A 8 -13.12 -75.20 -1.15
C SER A 8 -14.50 -75.35 -0.48
N CYS A 9 -14.99 -74.32 0.22
CA CYS A 9 -16.09 -73.45 -0.24
C CYS A 9 -16.55 -72.46 0.86
N ARG A 10 -16.30 -71.16 0.62
CA ARG A 10 -17.30 -70.08 0.70
C ARG A 10 -18.07 -69.79 2.02
N PHE A 11 -17.63 -68.67 2.61
CA PHE A 11 -18.38 -67.47 3.04
C PHE A 11 -19.24 -67.44 4.33
N PHE A 12 -19.09 -66.29 4.99
CA PHE A 12 -19.91 -65.59 5.98
C PHE A 12 -19.48 -65.77 7.45
N ALA A 13 -18.61 -64.91 7.98
CA ALA A 13 -18.81 -63.49 8.33
C ALA A 13 -19.25 -63.33 9.79
N VAL A 14 -18.30 -63.04 10.68
CA VAL A 14 -18.44 -61.95 11.66
C VAL A 14 -17.04 -61.44 12.00
N ILE A 15 -16.65 -60.36 11.33
CA ILE A 15 -15.41 -59.64 11.55
C ILE A 15 -15.71 -58.59 12.62
N SER A 16 -15.30 -58.83 13.86
CA SER A 16 -15.31 -57.81 14.91
C SER A 16 -14.12 -56.86 14.70
N ILE A 17 -14.19 -56.02 13.67
CA ILE A 17 -13.31 -54.86 13.54
C ILE A 17 -13.86 -53.79 14.48
N ALA A 18 -13.15 -53.56 15.58
CA ALA A 18 -13.34 -52.38 16.41
C ALA A 18 -13.10 -51.15 15.52
N VAL A 19 -14.18 -50.44 15.23
CA VAL A 19 -14.15 -49.15 14.54
C VAL A 19 -13.58 -48.13 15.53
N PHE A 20 -12.27 -47.95 15.52
CA PHE A 20 -11.68 -46.72 16.03
C PHE A 20 -11.96 -45.64 14.99
N LEU A 21 -13.03 -44.87 15.20
CA LEU A 21 -13.26 -43.59 14.55
C LEU A 21 -12.19 -42.61 15.05
N SER A 22 -10.99 -42.73 14.49
CA SER A 22 -10.03 -41.63 14.51
C SER A 22 -10.64 -40.54 13.63
N VAL A 23 -11.32 -39.59 14.26
CA VAL A 23 -11.65 -38.33 13.60
C VAL A 23 -10.32 -37.66 13.32
N ALA A 24 -9.79 -37.86 12.11
CA ALA A 24 -8.88 -36.91 11.54
C ALA A 24 -9.70 -35.64 11.35
N ALA A 25 -9.70 -34.77 12.35
CA ALA A 25 -9.88 -33.37 12.07
C ALA A 25 -8.71 -33.02 11.14
N ALA A 26 -8.98 -33.06 9.84
CA ALA A 26 -8.25 -32.23 8.92
C ALA A 26 -8.50 -30.82 9.45
N GLY A 27 -7.57 -30.34 10.30
CA GLY A 27 -7.38 -28.92 10.44
C GLY A 27 -7.14 -28.46 9.01
N ASP A 28 -8.13 -27.75 8.48
CA ASP A 28 -7.95 -26.96 7.29
C ASP A 28 -6.89 -25.94 7.68
N SER A 29 -5.63 -26.32 7.49
CA SER A 29 -4.54 -25.38 7.38
C SER A 29 -4.76 -24.66 6.06
N SER A 30 -5.81 -23.83 6.00
CA SER A 30 -5.77 -22.69 5.11
C SER A 30 -4.49 -21.98 5.51
N ASN A 31 -3.47 -22.13 4.66
CA ASN A 31 -2.39 -21.16 4.65
C ASN A 31 -3.10 -19.86 4.32
N ASP A 32 -3.59 -19.15 5.34
CA ASP A 32 -4.02 -17.76 5.25
C ASP A 32 -2.74 -17.00 4.92
N ILE A 33 -2.29 -17.10 3.67
CA ILE A 33 -1.29 -16.20 3.13
C ILE A 33 -1.94 -14.84 3.30
N PRO A 34 -1.39 -13.97 4.16
CA PRO A 34 -2.01 -12.68 4.39
C PRO A 34 -2.12 -12.02 3.02
N ASN A 35 -3.33 -11.56 2.68
CA ASN A 35 -3.61 -10.87 1.43
C ASN A 35 -2.89 -9.50 1.49
N GLU A 36 -1.57 -9.53 1.34
CA GLU A 36 -0.67 -8.39 1.41
C GLU A 36 -0.36 -7.88 0.02
N CYS A 37 -0.37 -6.56 -0.09
CA CYS A 37 0.07 -5.84 -1.26
C CYS A 37 1.36 -5.11 -0.92
N VAL A 38 2.20 -4.94 -1.95
CA VAL A 38 3.38 -4.08 -1.90
C VAL A 38 2.95 -2.70 -2.37
N TYR A 39 3.31 -1.71 -1.56
CA TYR A 39 3.11 -0.29 -1.83
C TYR A 39 4.48 0.30 -2.09
N THR A 40 4.70 0.82 -3.29
CA THR A 40 5.91 1.57 -3.65
C THR A 40 5.54 3.02 -3.82
N LEU A 41 6.32 3.89 -3.18
CA LEU A 41 6.06 5.32 -3.12
C LEU A 41 7.25 6.11 -3.60
N TYR A 42 6.98 7.15 -4.37
CA TYR A 42 7.93 8.18 -4.74
C TYR A 42 7.43 9.51 -4.16
N VAL A 43 8.19 10.09 -3.25
CA VAL A 43 7.84 11.34 -2.56
C VAL A 43 8.78 12.42 -3.05
N GLN A 44 8.23 13.46 -3.67
CA GLN A 44 9.00 14.62 -4.09
C GLN A 44 8.90 15.72 -3.03
N THR A 45 10.03 16.05 -2.43
CA THR A 45 10.16 17.23 -1.58
C THR A 45 10.42 18.46 -2.45
N GLY A 46 9.85 19.60 -2.07
CA GLY A 46 10.00 20.85 -2.81
C GLY A 46 11.46 21.29 -2.97
N SER A 47 11.75 22.03 -4.04
CA SER A 47 13.09 22.60 -4.27
C SER A 47 13.29 24.01 -3.67
N GLY A 48 12.24 24.57 -3.05
CA GLY A 48 12.29 25.88 -2.38
C GLY A 48 13.14 25.89 -1.12
N ILE A 49 13.66 27.05 -0.73
CA ILE A 49 14.48 27.21 0.47
C ILE A 49 13.72 26.68 1.71
N LYS A 50 14.39 25.80 2.48
CA LYS A 50 13.86 25.18 3.72
C LYS A 50 12.62 24.30 3.51
N SER A 51 12.48 23.68 2.35
CA SER A 51 11.38 22.73 2.07
C SER A 51 11.57 21.35 2.69
N GLY A 52 12.79 21.00 3.13
CA GLY A 52 13.08 19.70 3.73
C GLY A 52 12.75 19.62 5.22
N THR A 53 12.68 18.41 5.79
CA THR A 53 12.29 18.21 7.18
C THR A 53 12.98 17.07 7.91
N ASP A 54 13.17 17.25 9.22
CA ASP A 54 13.61 16.20 10.16
C ASP A 54 12.43 15.53 10.91
N SER A 55 11.19 15.88 10.58
CA SER A 55 10.00 15.38 11.27
C SER A 55 9.65 13.94 10.88
N THR A 56 8.98 13.22 11.78
CA THR A 56 8.42 11.90 11.42
C THR A 56 7.19 12.10 10.53
N ILE A 57 7.23 11.52 9.34
CA ILE A 57 6.11 11.55 8.39
C ILE A 57 5.28 10.26 8.47
N SER A 58 3.98 10.44 8.65
CA SER A 58 2.99 9.36 8.72
C SER A 58 1.90 9.54 7.66
N MET A 59 1.24 8.44 7.28
CA MET A 59 0.31 8.46 6.16
C MET A 59 -0.76 7.36 6.22
N THR A 60 -1.98 7.71 5.82
CA THR A 60 -3.04 6.75 5.47
C THR A 60 -3.37 6.82 3.98
N LEU A 61 -3.40 5.66 3.33
CA LEU A 61 -3.88 5.49 1.95
C LEU A 61 -5.25 4.80 1.97
N GLY A 62 -6.19 5.20 1.12
CA GLY A 62 -7.53 4.62 1.08
C GLY A 62 -8.09 4.40 -0.32
N ASP A 63 -9.04 3.46 -0.41
CA ASP A 63 -9.79 3.12 -1.63
C ASP A 63 -11.24 3.63 -1.59
N SER A 64 -11.94 3.52 -2.72
CA SER A 64 -13.34 3.95 -2.86
C SER A 64 -14.34 3.12 -2.06
N SER A 65 -13.91 1.97 -1.51
CA SER A 65 -14.71 1.13 -0.63
C SER A 65 -14.53 1.49 0.85
N GLY A 66 -13.74 2.52 1.16
CA GLY A 66 -13.46 2.96 2.52
C GLY A 66 -12.43 2.09 3.26
N ARG A 67 -11.70 1.22 2.57
CA ARG A 67 -10.59 0.46 3.17
C ARG A 67 -9.32 1.28 3.13
N SER A 68 -8.43 1.06 4.10
CA SER A 68 -7.21 1.86 4.24
C SER A 68 -5.98 1.06 4.65
N VAL A 69 -4.81 1.63 4.36
CA VAL A 69 -3.49 1.19 4.86
C VAL A 69 -2.87 2.33 5.65
N TRP A 70 -2.47 2.06 6.89
CA TRP A 70 -1.84 3.02 7.80
C TRP A 70 -0.32 2.79 7.87
N ILE A 71 0.43 3.86 7.71
CA ILE A 71 1.90 3.89 7.71
C ILE A 71 2.33 4.90 8.80
N PRO A 72 2.68 4.44 10.01
CA PRO A 72 2.94 5.33 11.13
C PRO A 72 4.26 6.10 11.03
N ASN A 73 5.23 5.56 10.29
CA ASN A 73 6.50 6.20 10.00
C ASN A 73 6.97 5.72 8.61
N LEU A 74 7.04 6.64 7.66
CA LEU A 74 7.38 6.35 6.26
C LEU A 74 8.85 5.97 6.08
N GLU A 75 9.77 6.47 6.90
CA GLU A 75 11.21 6.14 6.82
C GLU A 75 11.47 4.65 7.08
N LEU A 76 10.62 3.97 7.84
CA LEU A 76 10.72 2.52 8.05
C LEU A 76 10.53 1.72 6.75
N TRP A 77 9.95 2.33 5.73
CA TRP A 77 9.80 1.77 4.39
C TRP A 77 10.88 2.27 3.42
N GLY A 78 11.85 3.05 3.89
CA GLY A 78 12.88 3.68 3.07
C GLY A 78 13.73 2.67 2.28
N LEU A 79 13.97 2.99 1.00
CA LEU A 79 14.82 2.19 0.11
C LEU A 79 16.14 2.89 -0.29
N MET A 80 16.38 4.09 0.23
CA MET A 80 17.56 4.89 -0.05
C MET A 80 18.65 4.58 0.98
N GLY A 81 19.56 3.64 0.69
CA GLY A 81 20.78 3.40 1.48
C GLY A 81 20.59 3.18 3.00
N ARG A 82 21.68 3.19 3.77
CA ARG A 82 21.64 3.06 5.25
C ARG A 82 21.75 4.38 6.01
N ASN A 83 22.16 5.44 5.32
CA ASN A 83 22.45 6.76 5.89
C ASN A 83 21.88 7.88 5.00
N HIS A 84 20.87 7.55 4.19
CA HIS A 84 20.18 8.59 3.42
C HIS A 84 19.34 9.40 4.39
N ASP A 85 19.39 10.72 4.20
CA ASP A 85 18.56 11.66 4.93
C ASP A 85 17.31 11.89 4.10
N TYR A 86 16.17 11.43 4.58
CA TYR A 86 14.93 11.48 3.81
C TYR A 86 14.30 12.86 3.93
N PHE A 87 13.46 13.21 2.96
CA PHE A 87 12.68 14.44 2.93
C PHE A 87 13.52 15.71 2.84
N GLU A 88 14.69 15.63 2.19
CA GLU A 88 15.56 16.77 1.96
C GLU A 88 15.12 17.65 0.79
N MET A 89 15.53 18.92 0.82
CA MET A 89 15.14 19.93 -0.19
C MET A 89 15.50 19.48 -1.61
N GLY A 90 14.47 19.27 -2.44
CA GLY A 90 14.58 18.89 -3.85
C GLY A 90 14.73 17.39 -4.09
N ASP A 91 14.80 16.58 -3.04
CA ASP A 91 15.02 15.15 -3.18
C ASP A 91 13.74 14.40 -3.57
N LEU A 92 13.97 13.33 -4.34
CA LEU A 92 12.98 12.32 -4.68
C LEU A 92 13.28 11.05 -3.90
N ASP A 93 12.49 10.80 -2.87
CA ASP A 93 12.67 9.66 -1.98
C ASP A 93 11.80 8.48 -2.38
N ILE A 94 12.36 7.27 -2.25
CA ILE A 94 11.70 6.03 -2.61
C ILE A 94 11.45 5.18 -1.37
N PHE A 95 10.20 4.74 -1.21
CA PHE A 95 9.77 3.88 -0.12
C PHE A 95 9.07 2.64 -0.67
N SER A 96 9.23 1.50 -0.01
CA SER A 96 8.44 0.31 -0.31
C SER A 96 8.15 -0.50 0.95
N GLY A 97 6.89 -0.86 1.14
CA GLY A 97 6.47 -1.70 2.26
C GLY A 97 5.25 -2.53 1.95
N ARG A 98 4.91 -3.41 2.90
CA ARG A 98 3.77 -4.32 2.81
C ARG A 98 2.65 -3.87 3.72
N GLY A 99 1.42 -4.05 3.25
CA GLY A 99 0.21 -3.80 4.02
C GLY A 99 -0.97 -4.60 3.48
N PRO A 100 -2.15 -4.51 4.13
CA PRO A 100 -3.36 -5.19 3.67
C PRO A 100 -3.72 -4.78 2.25
N CYS A 101 -4.02 -5.74 1.37
CA CYS A 101 -4.49 -5.44 0.03
C CYS A 101 -5.84 -4.72 0.05
N ILE A 102 -5.84 -3.45 -0.37
CA ILE A 102 -7.04 -2.67 -0.66
C ILE A 102 -7.27 -2.54 -2.17
N GLY A 103 -8.33 -1.84 -2.57
CA GLY A 103 -8.76 -1.67 -3.96
C GLY A 103 -7.94 -0.59 -4.67
N GLY A 104 -7.95 -0.64 -5.99
CA GLY A 104 -7.40 0.40 -6.85
C GLY A 104 -8.50 1.10 -7.66
N PRO A 105 -8.32 2.37 -8.07
CA PRO A 105 -7.23 3.25 -7.67
C PRO A 105 -7.27 3.61 -6.19
N LEU A 106 -6.10 3.89 -5.60
CA LEU A 106 -6.06 4.57 -4.31
C LEU A 106 -6.57 5.99 -4.55
N CYS A 107 -7.51 6.45 -3.74
CA CYS A 107 -8.19 7.72 -3.99
C CYS A 107 -8.19 8.65 -2.78
N HIS A 108 -7.76 8.16 -1.63
CA HIS A 108 -7.65 8.94 -0.42
C HIS A 108 -6.21 8.94 0.09
N LEU A 109 -5.72 10.12 0.46
CA LEU A 109 -4.46 10.33 1.16
C LEU A 109 -4.73 11.18 2.41
N ASN A 110 -4.27 10.73 3.57
CA ASN A 110 -4.02 11.57 4.73
C ASN A 110 -2.51 11.54 5.00
N LEU A 111 -1.84 12.67 4.88
CA LEU A 111 -0.40 12.83 5.10
C LEU A 111 -0.19 13.76 6.28
N THR A 112 0.61 13.34 7.27
CA THR A 112 0.81 14.07 8.52
C THR A 112 2.28 14.10 8.91
N SER A 113 2.80 15.31 9.20
CA SER A 113 4.06 15.52 9.89
C SER A 113 3.82 15.60 11.40
N ASP A 114 4.74 15.07 12.22
CA ASP A 114 4.69 15.23 13.67
C ASP A 114 5.21 16.61 14.15
N GLY A 115 5.78 17.41 13.25
CA GLY A 115 6.30 18.75 13.55
C GLY A 115 7.49 18.77 14.50
N SER A 116 8.21 17.66 14.64
CA SER A 116 9.41 17.56 15.48
C SER A 116 10.68 18.02 14.74
N GLY A 117 11.77 18.24 15.49
CA GLY A 117 13.07 18.62 14.94
C GLY A 117 13.28 20.14 14.78
N ALA A 118 14.49 20.53 14.38
CA ALA A 118 14.84 21.94 14.15
C ALA A 118 14.30 22.44 12.81
N HIS A 119 14.20 21.54 11.82
CA HIS A 119 13.63 21.77 10.50
C HIS A 119 12.29 21.04 10.38
N HIS A 120 11.27 21.51 11.11
CA HIS A 120 9.98 20.82 11.23
C HIS A 120 8.99 21.14 10.10
N GLY A 121 9.21 22.22 9.35
CA GLY A 121 8.36 22.62 8.24
C GLY A 121 8.76 21.88 6.97
N TRP A 122 7.81 21.16 6.36
CA TRP A 122 8.06 20.37 5.15
C TRP A 122 7.21 20.87 4.00
N PHE A 123 7.78 21.02 2.80
CA PHE A 123 7.01 21.23 1.59
C PHE A 123 7.01 19.97 0.74
N CYS A 124 5.87 19.29 0.67
CA CYS A 124 5.69 18.13 -0.20
C CYS A 124 5.07 18.57 -1.53
N GLU A 125 5.72 18.28 -2.65
CA GLU A 125 5.17 18.56 -3.98
C GLU A 125 4.13 17.50 -4.37
N TYR A 126 4.54 16.23 -4.42
CA TYR A 126 3.65 15.13 -4.76
C TYR A 126 4.11 13.80 -4.17
N ILE A 127 3.18 12.86 -4.14
CA ILE A 127 3.44 11.45 -3.82
C ILE A 127 2.85 10.59 -4.93
N GLU A 128 3.69 9.81 -5.60
CA GLU A 128 3.24 8.74 -6.49
C GLU A 128 3.21 7.42 -5.71
N VAL A 129 2.10 6.69 -5.79
CA VAL A 129 1.90 5.42 -5.12
C VAL A 129 1.51 4.36 -6.12
N THR A 130 2.25 3.25 -6.11
CA THR A 130 1.90 2.03 -6.83
C THR A 130 1.57 0.93 -5.84
N SER A 131 0.38 0.34 -5.98
CA SER A 131 -0.06 -0.84 -5.22
C SER A 131 -0.08 -2.07 -6.14
N THR A 132 0.56 -3.15 -5.69
CA THR A 132 0.61 -4.44 -6.41
C THR A 132 0.42 -5.60 -5.45
N GLY A 133 -0.22 -6.68 -5.90
CA GLY A 133 -0.38 -7.87 -5.08
C GLY A 133 -0.77 -9.10 -5.89
N PRO A 134 -0.72 -10.30 -5.29
CA PRO A 134 -1.14 -11.53 -5.96
C PRO A 134 -2.59 -11.42 -6.42
N HIS A 135 -2.85 -11.74 -7.69
CA HIS A 135 -4.20 -11.70 -8.28
C HIS A 135 -4.91 -10.32 -8.16
N LYS A 136 -4.13 -9.24 -8.06
CA LYS A 136 -4.62 -7.86 -8.08
C LYS A 136 -4.01 -7.11 -9.25
N GLU A 137 -4.83 -6.34 -9.94
CA GLU A 137 -4.36 -5.39 -10.95
C GLU A 137 -3.44 -4.35 -10.30
N CYS A 138 -2.35 -4.03 -10.99
CA CYS A 138 -1.48 -2.94 -10.60
C CYS A 138 -2.28 -1.63 -10.64
N SER A 139 -2.14 -0.83 -9.58
CA SER A 139 -2.82 0.45 -9.46
C SER A 139 -1.83 1.53 -9.11
N GLN A 140 -1.73 2.55 -9.96
CA GLN A 140 -0.88 3.72 -9.77
C GLN A 140 -1.74 4.97 -9.52
N THR A 141 -1.33 5.79 -8.56
CA THR A 141 -1.98 7.06 -8.22
C THR A 141 -0.94 8.13 -7.92
N ILE A 142 -1.15 9.34 -8.43
CA ILE A 142 -0.37 10.53 -8.07
C ILE A 142 -1.27 11.44 -7.22
N PHE A 143 -0.79 11.77 -6.04
CA PHE A 143 -1.36 12.77 -5.14
C PHE A 143 -0.52 14.04 -5.22
N TYR A 144 -1.05 15.09 -5.84
CA TYR A 144 -0.43 16.42 -5.82
C TYR A 144 -0.78 17.11 -4.50
N VAL A 145 0.23 17.20 -3.62
CA VAL A 145 0.11 17.79 -2.29
C VAL A 145 0.31 19.30 -2.36
N ASP A 146 1.44 19.71 -2.95
CA ASP A 146 1.81 21.09 -3.29
C ASP A 146 1.53 22.10 -2.17
N ARG A 147 2.03 21.80 -0.97
CA ARG A 147 1.72 22.54 0.24
C ARG A 147 2.75 22.31 1.33
N TRP A 148 2.91 23.31 2.20
CA TRP A 148 3.59 23.18 3.48
C TRP A 148 2.79 22.35 4.49
N LEU A 149 3.43 21.35 5.09
CA LEU A 149 3.05 20.71 6.35
C LEU A 149 3.95 21.33 7.43
N ALA A 150 3.49 22.44 8.02
CA ALA A 150 4.32 23.26 8.90
C ALA A 150 3.45 24.08 9.85
N THR A 151 3.99 24.46 11.01
CA THR A 151 3.35 25.42 11.93
C THR A 151 3.80 26.86 11.72
N ASP A 152 4.87 27.07 10.96
CA ASP A 152 5.51 28.37 10.73
C ASP A 152 5.40 28.87 9.27
N ALA A 153 4.76 28.09 8.40
CA ALA A 153 4.42 28.48 7.03
C ALA A 153 2.93 28.20 6.72
N PRO A 154 2.24 29.08 5.97
CA PRO A 154 0.86 28.83 5.54
C PRO A 154 0.72 27.49 4.81
N PRO A 155 -0.33 26.71 5.08
CA PRO A 155 -1.53 27.08 5.84
C PRO A 155 -1.47 26.90 7.36
N PHE A 156 -0.29 26.66 7.95
CA PHE A 156 -0.10 26.42 9.38
C PHE A 156 -0.73 25.10 9.87
N ASP A 157 -0.83 24.12 8.97
CA ASP A 157 -1.33 22.77 9.25
C ASP A 157 -0.18 21.77 9.11
N LEU A 158 -0.14 20.77 9.99
CA LEU A 158 0.79 19.63 9.88
C LEU A 158 0.17 18.42 9.17
N THR A 159 -1.08 18.53 8.74
CA THR A 159 -1.83 17.45 8.08
C THR A 159 -2.50 17.96 6.81
N VAL A 160 -2.45 17.14 5.77
CA VAL A 160 -3.22 17.35 4.54
C VAL A 160 -4.03 16.09 4.22
N VAL A 161 -5.30 16.28 3.85
CA VAL A 161 -6.19 15.23 3.38
C VAL A 161 -6.59 15.52 1.94
N LEU A 162 -6.34 14.56 1.06
CA LEU A 162 -6.76 14.59 -0.34
C LEU A 162 -7.74 13.45 -0.58
N ASP A 163 -8.98 13.79 -0.95
CA ASP A 163 -10.03 12.82 -1.24
C ASP A 163 -10.50 12.97 -2.70
N GLY A 164 -10.18 11.95 -3.49
CA GLY A 164 -10.62 11.76 -4.86
C GLY A 164 -11.60 10.60 -5.03
N CYS A 165 -12.07 9.97 -3.95
CA CYS A 165 -12.89 8.75 -4.02
C CYS A 165 -14.30 8.99 -4.59
N LEU A 166 -14.74 10.24 -4.61
CA LEU A 166 -16.03 10.66 -5.19
C LEU A 166 -15.91 11.11 -6.65
N LYS A 167 -14.72 11.07 -7.26
CA LYS A 167 -14.61 11.37 -8.69
C LYS A 167 -15.37 10.30 -9.46
N ASP A 168 -16.48 10.70 -10.08
CA ASP A 168 -17.27 9.89 -11.01
C ASP A 168 -16.50 9.70 -12.32
N ASP A 169 -15.33 9.07 -12.20
CA ASP A 169 -14.61 8.53 -13.33
C ASP A 169 -15.30 7.20 -13.60
N GLY A 170 -16.37 7.26 -14.40
CA GLY A 170 -17.05 6.07 -14.89
C GLY A 170 -16.04 4.98 -15.32
N PRO A 171 -16.42 3.70 -15.32
CA PRO A 171 -15.49 2.58 -15.41
C PRO A 171 -14.40 2.85 -16.45
N ARG A 172 -13.13 2.86 -15.99
CA ARG A 172 -11.97 3.08 -16.87
C ARG A 172 -12.15 2.25 -18.11
N LYS A 173 -12.22 2.91 -19.27
CA LYS A 173 -12.32 2.17 -20.53
C LYS A 173 -11.08 1.28 -20.63
N HIS A 174 -11.30 0.02 -20.96
CA HIS A 174 -10.23 -0.96 -21.12
C HIS A 174 -9.20 -0.41 -22.12
N GLY A 175 -8.02 0.01 -21.63
CA GLY A 175 -6.96 0.63 -22.44
C GLY A 175 -6.44 2.01 -22.01
N GLU A 176 -7.02 2.70 -21.01
CA GLU A 176 -6.40 3.93 -20.46
C GLU A 176 -5.24 3.60 -19.51
N THR A 177 -4.01 3.77 -20.02
CA THR A 177 -2.74 3.42 -19.34
C THR A 177 -2.19 4.54 -18.44
N GLY A 178 -3.06 5.35 -17.83
CA GLY A 178 -2.64 6.49 -16.99
C GLY A 178 -2.74 6.24 -15.49
N ALA A 179 -1.85 6.87 -14.72
CA ALA A 179 -1.99 6.98 -13.26
C ALA A 179 -3.31 7.70 -12.91
N PHE A 180 -3.97 7.26 -11.84
CA PHE A 180 -5.04 8.06 -11.24
C PHE A 180 -4.45 9.35 -10.67
N VAL A 181 -5.16 10.48 -10.74
CA VAL A 181 -4.64 11.76 -10.22
C VAL A 181 -5.60 12.37 -9.20
N VAL A 182 -5.07 12.70 -8.02
CA VAL A 182 -5.77 13.41 -6.95
C VAL A 182 -5.01 14.70 -6.64
N GLY A 183 -5.75 15.80 -6.41
CA GLY A 183 -5.17 17.15 -6.33
C GLY A 183 -5.10 17.84 -7.70
N LYS A 184 -4.53 19.04 -7.72
CA LYS A 184 -4.29 19.82 -8.95
C LYS A 184 -2.79 20.06 -9.07
N GLN A 185 -2.21 19.79 -10.24
CA GLN A 185 -0.90 20.38 -10.54
C GLN A 185 -1.06 21.89 -10.67
N GLN A 186 -0.17 22.67 -10.06
CA GLN A 186 0.00 24.05 -10.48
C GLN A 186 0.59 24.06 -11.89
N GLN A 187 -0.25 24.29 -12.90
CA GLN A 187 0.22 24.82 -14.18
C GLN A 187 0.70 26.24 -13.92
N GLN A 188 1.99 26.41 -13.67
CA GLN A 188 2.59 27.72 -13.85
C GLN A 188 2.49 28.04 -15.35
N PRO A 189 1.79 29.11 -15.76
CA PRO A 189 1.86 29.53 -17.16
C PRO A 189 3.33 29.82 -17.42
N ILE A 190 3.90 29.15 -18.43
CA ILE A 190 5.12 29.62 -19.08
C ILE A 190 4.72 30.98 -19.62
N GLY A 191 5.05 32.04 -18.86
CA GLY A 191 4.89 33.40 -19.28
C GLY A 191 5.62 33.55 -20.60
N SER A 192 4.83 33.78 -21.64
CA SER A 192 5.27 34.29 -22.92
C SER A 192 6.20 35.48 -22.68
N ALA A 193 7.48 35.31 -22.94
CA ALA A 193 8.34 36.42 -23.28
C ALA A 193 7.86 36.94 -24.65
N SER A 194 6.99 37.94 -24.62
CA SER A 194 6.72 38.82 -25.75
C SER A 194 7.39 40.16 -25.47
N GLU A 195 8.32 40.47 -26.38
CA GLU A 195 9.06 41.73 -26.64
C GLU A 195 10.13 42.18 -25.65
#